data_AF-A0A1N7CA16-F1
#
_entry.id   AF-A0A1N7CA16-F1
#
_cell.length_a   1.000
_cell.length_b   1.000
_cell.length_c   1.000
_cell.angle_alpha   90.00
_cell.angle_beta   90.00
_cell.angle_gamma   90.00
#
_symmetry.space_group_name_H-M   'P 1'
#
loop_
_entity.id
_entity.type
_entity.pdbx_description
1 polymer ?
#
loop_
_entity_poly.entity_id
_entity_poly.type
_entity_poly.pdbx_seq_one_letter_code
_entity_poly.pdbx_strand_id
1 'polypeptide(L)'
;MLHDVIEDSDITADTLLAEGFSNKIVEAIVALSRQEDESYLEFIDRAASNELARPVKIADLRDNLDAVRMSLLAPKKATKLKEKYAGALERLNQPMPSAAMLGQSQGE
;
A
#
# COMPACT_ATOMS: atom_id res chain seq x y z
N MET A 1 -0.13 0.00 -14.61
CA MET A 1 -1.22 -0.96 -14.38
C MET A 1 -0.67 -2.17 -13.65
N LEU A 2 -0.82 -2.27 -12.32
CA LEU A 2 -0.46 -3.46 -11.53
C LEU A 2 -1.58 -3.90 -10.57
N HIS A 3 -2.67 -3.12 -10.46
CA HIS A 3 -3.79 -3.45 -9.58
C HIS A 3 -4.72 -4.54 -10.14
N ASP A 4 -4.88 -4.64 -11.47
CA ASP A 4 -5.77 -5.65 -12.07
C ASP A 4 -5.28 -7.09 -11.88
N VAL A 5 -4.00 -7.33 -11.61
CA VAL A 5 -3.51 -8.71 -11.44
C VAL A 5 -3.89 -9.28 -10.06
N ILE A 6 -4.03 -8.45 -9.02
CA ILE A 6 -4.40 -8.92 -7.68
C ILE A 6 -5.93 -8.98 -7.51
N GLU A 7 -6.70 -8.13 -8.20
CA GLU A 7 -8.16 -8.27 -8.21
C GLU A 7 -8.66 -9.42 -9.11
N ASP A 8 -7.88 -9.83 -10.13
CA ASP A 8 -8.23 -10.93 -11.04
C ASP A 8 -7.56 -12.28 -10.69
N SER A 9 -6.46 -12.25 -9.92
CA SER A 9 -5.80 -13.48 -9.47
C SER A 9 -6.16 -13.79 -8.03
N ASP A 10 -6.83 -14.93 -7.81
CA ASP A 10 -7.15 -15.57 -6.53
C ASP A 10 -5.87 -16.02 -5.75
N ILE A 11 -4.75 -15.31 -5.91
CA ILE A 11 -3.46 -15.64 -5.31
C ILE A 11 -3.50 -15.15 -3.87
N THR A 12 -3.71 -16.10 -2.97
CA THR A 12 -3.67 -15.90 -1.52
C THR A 12 -2.24 -15.99 -1.00
N ALA A 13 -2.01 -15.40 0.18
CA ALA A 13 -0.75 -15.55 0.92
C ALA A 13 -0.34 -17.02 1.10
N ASP A 14 -1.34 -17.89 1.28
CA ASP A 14 -1.17 -19.33 1.43
C ASP A 14 -0.65 -19.99 0.14
N THR A 15 -1.16 -19.55 -1.03
CA THR A 15 -0.69 -20.01 -2.34
C THR A 15 0.78 -19.65 -2.56
N LEU A 16 1.20 -18.46 -2.16
CA LEU A 16 2.59 -18.02 -2.29
C LEU A 16 3.54 -18.76 -1.34
N LEU A 17 3.08 -19.08 -0.12
CA LEU A 17 3.85 -19.93 0.79
C LEU A 17 3.99 -21.35 0.24
N ALA A 18 2.93 -21.91 -0.35
CA ALA A 18 2.94 -23.23 -0.97
C ALA A 18 3.88 -23.30 -2.19
N GLU A 19 3.98 -22.21 -2.96
CA GLU A 19 4.91 -22.07 -4.09
C GLU A 19 6.38 -21.86 -3.65
N GLY A 20 6.66 -21.77 -2.35
CA GLY A 20 8.01 -21.65 -1.81
C GLY A 20 8.55 -20.22 -1.75
N PHE A 21 7.68 -19.21 -1.85
CA PHE A 21 8.11 -17.82 -1.63
C PHE A 21 8.44 -17.57 -0.15
N SER A 22 9.50 -16.79 0.09
CA SER A 22 9.91 -16.40 1.43
C SER A 22 8.80 -15.61 2.16
N ASN A 23 8.69 -15.79 3.48
CA ASN A 23 7.71 -15.08 4.31
C ASN A 23 7.71 -13.56 4.09
N LYS A 24 8.89 -12.97 3.88
CA LYS A 24 9.06 -11.54 3.57
C LYS A 24 8.30 -11.09 2.31
N ILE A 25 8.29 -11.92 1.27
CA ILE A 25 7.60 -11.63 0.00
C ILE A 25 6.08 -11.74 0.21
N VAL A 26 5.66 -12.76 0.95
CA VAL A 26 4.24 -12.99 1.28
C VAL A 26 3.70 -11.83 2.12
N GLU A 27 4.43 -11.41 3.16
CA GLU A 27 4.10 -10.24 3.97
C GLU A 27 4.03 -8.95 3.15
N ALA A 28 4.91 -8.78 2.16
CA ALA A 28 4.87 -7.64 1.26
C ALA A 28 3.61 -7.64 0.37
N ILE A 29 3.22 -8.81 -0.15
CA ILE A 29 2.01 -8.95 -0.97
C ILE A 29 0.77 -8.70 -0.12
N VAL A 30 0.71 -9.27 1.08
CA VAL A 30 -0.38 -8.99 2.04
C VAL A 30 -0.44 -7.51 2.39
N ALA A 31 0.70 -6.83 2.55
CA ALA A 31 0.78 -5.37 2.77
C ALA A 31 0.35 -4.54 1.56
N LEU A 32 0.41 -5.08 0.35
CA LEU A 32 -0.05 -4.43 -0.89
C LEU A 32 -1.53 -4.67 -1.20
N SER A 33 -2.14 -5.69 -0.58
CA SER A 33 -3.56 -6.00 -0.71
C SER A 33 -4.38 -5.35 0.40
N ARG A 34 -5.45 -4.66 0.04
CA ARG A 34 -6.35 -4.02 1.01
C ARG A 34 -7.26 -5.06 1.65
N GLN A 35 -7.36 -5.05 2.98
CA GLN A 35 -8.29 -5.86 3.74
C GLN A 35 -9.67 -5.20 3.77
N GLU A 36 -10.72 -6.01 3.89
CA GLU A 36 -12.10 -5.51 3.90
C GLU A 36 -12.41 -4.71 5.17
N ASP A 37 -11.74 -5.03 6.27
CA ASP A 37 -11.97 -4.44 7.60
C ASP A 37 -11.06 -3.22 7.89
N GLU A 38 -10.17 -2.82 6.97
CA GLU A 38 -9.23 -1.71 7.20
C GLU A 38 -9.61 -0.42 6.46
N SER A 39 -9.36 0.72 7.10
CA SER A 39 -9.51 2.02 6.45
C SER A 39 -8.42 2.22 5.38
N TYR A 40 -8.71 3.01 4.34
CA TYR A 40 -7.71 3.32 3.31
C TYR A 40 -6.41 3.91 3.89
N LEU A 41 -6.50 4.72 4.95
CA LEU A 41 -5.31 5.25 5.63
C LEU A 41 -4.51 4.16 6.34
N GLU A 42 -5.18 3.25 7.04
CA GLU A 42 -4.51 2.12 7.72
C GLU A 42 -3.81 1.20 6.74
N PHE A 43 -4.44 0.95 5.59
CA PHE A 43 -3.81 0.24 4.48
C PHE A 43 -2.51 0.92 4.01
N ILE A 44 -2.52 2.25 3.86
CA ILE A 44 -1.33 3.00 3.44
C ILE A 44 -0.25 2.98 4.52
N ASP A 45 -0.61 3.14 5.80
CA ASP A 45 0.32 3.07 6.94
C ASP A 45 0.95 1.66 7.08
N ARG A 46 0.16 0.61 6.87
CA ARG A 46 0.63 -0.79 6.86
C ARG A 46 1.57 -1.06 5.69
N ALA A 47 1.22 -0.61 4.49
CA ALA A 47 2.08 -0.70 3.31
C ALA A 47 3.37 0.11 3.49
N ALA A 48 3.32 1.26 4.16
CA ALA A 48 4.49 2.09 4.48
C ALA A 48 5.45 1.41 5.46
N SER A 49 4.91 0.61 6.39
CA SER A 49 5.67 -0.10 7.41
C SER A 49 6.44 -1.31 6.87
N ASN A 50 6.12 -1.78 5.67
CA ASN A 50 6.80 -2.91 5.04
C ASN A 50 7.82 -2.44 4.00
N GLU A 51 9.08 -2.81 4.19
CA GLU A 51 10.24 -2.36 3.41
C GLU A 51 10.15 -2.72 1.92
N LEU A 52 9.50 -3.85 1.61
CA LEU A 52 9.31 -4.33 0.24
C LEU A 52 8.02 -3.79 -0.38
N ALA A 53 6.95 -3.65 0.41
CA ALA A 53 5.67 -3.13 -0.09
C ALA A 53 5.72 -1.63 -0.37
N ARG A 54 6.41 -0.86 0.45
CA ARG A 54 6.50 0.61 0.35
C ARG A 54 6.93 1.10 -1.04
N PRO A 55 8.08 0.71 -1.61
CA PRO A 55 8.51 1.18 -2.94
C PRO A 55 7.55 0.73 -4.04
N VAL A 56 6.98 -0.48 -3.94
CA VAL A 56 5.99 -0.99 -4.89
C VAL A 56 4.71 -0.15 -4.84
N LYS A 57 4.26 0.23 -3.63
CA LYS A 57 3.06 1.06 -3.47
C LYS A 57 3.26 2.48 -3.98
N ILE A 58 4.44 3.05 -3.77
CA ILE A 58 4.81 4.35 -4.35
C ILE A 58 4.78 4.28 -5.88
N ALA A 59 5.32 3.21 -6.48
CA ALA A 59 5.29 3.03 -7.94
C ALA A 59 3.85 2.88 -8.46
N ASP A 60 3.01 2.07 -7.80
CA ASP A 60 1.59 1.89 -8.12
C ASP A 60 0.84 3.24 -8.06
N LEU A 61 1.02 4.02 -6.99
CA LEU A 61 0.38 5.32 -6.86
C LEU A 61 0.84 6.33 -7.92
N ARG A 62 2.13 6.31 -8.28
CA ARG A 62 2.67 7.19 -9.34
C ARG A 62 2.13 6.81 -10.72
N ASP A 63 2.00 5.52 -11.00
CA ASP A 63 1.37 5.00 -12.21
C ASP A 63 -0.14 5.29 -12.25
N ASN A 64 -0.83 5.22 -11.10
CA ASN A 64 -2.25 5.58 -10.99
C ASN A 64 -2.49 7.10 -11.09
N LEU A 65 -1.48 7.92 -10.75
CA LEU A 65 -1.47 9.37 -10.96
C LEU A 65 -1.08 9.79 -12.38
N ASP A 66 -0.74 8.83 -13.25
CA ASP A 66 -0.35 9.12 -14.61
C ASP A 66 -1.46 9.88 -15.35
N ALA A 67 -1.05 10.94 -16.04
CA ALA A 67 -1.95 11.89 -16.69
C ALA A 67 -2.85 11.20 -17.72
N VAL A 68 -2.36 10.13 -18.37
CA VAL A 68 -3.11 9.35 -19.35
C VAL A 68 -4.29 8.64 -18.69
N ARG A 69 -4.06 8.03 -17.52
CA ARG A 69 -5.09 7.29 -16.77
C ARG A 69 -6.11 8.23 -16.13
N MET A 70 -5.65 9.38 -15.66
CA MET A 70 -6.49 10.44 -15.13
C MET A 70 -7.38 11.08 -16.20
N SER A 71 -6.89 11.19 -17.43
CA SER A 71 -7.65 11.77 -18.55
C SER A 71 -8.81 10.87 -19.03
N LEU A 72 -8.81 9.59 -18.65
CA LEU A 72 -9.93 8.65 -18.91
C LEU A 72 -11.05 8.77 -17.87
N LEU A 73 -10.82 9.48 -16.77
CA LEU A 73 -11.79 9.68 -15.70
C LEU A 73 -12.48 11.03 -15.83
N ALA A 74 -13.74 11.11 -15.37
CA ALA A 74 -14.44 12.38 -15.28
C ALA A 74 -13.62 13.39 -14.46
N PRO A 75 -13.50 14.66 -14.88
CA PRO A 75 -12.56 15.63 -14.29
C PRO A 75 -12.76 15.81 -12.77
N LYS A 76 -14.00 15.78 -12.27
CA LYS A 76 -14.28 15.83 -10.82
C LYS A 76 -13.77 14.62 -10.05
N LYS A 77 -13.78 13.42 -10.65
CA LYS A 77 -13.24 12.21 -10.04
C LYS A 77 -11.71 12.22 -10.09
N ALA A 78 -11.14 12.68 -11.21
CA ALA A 78 -9.69 12.79 -11.37
C ALA A 78 -9.05 13.72 -10.33
N THR A 79 -9.64 14.90 -10.08
CA THR A 79 -9.14 15.83 -9.05
C THR A 79 -9.17 15.21 -7.66
N LYS A 80 -10.30 14.61 -7.25
CA LYS A 80 -10.40 13.97 -5.93
C LYS A 80 -9.40 12.83 -5.74
N LEU A 81 -9.18 12.03 -6.78
CA LEU A 81 -8.20 10.93 -6.75
C LEU A 81 -6.77 11.47 -6.68
N LYS A 82 -6.46 12.55 -7.40
CA LYS A 82 -5.16 13.23 -7.29
C LYS A 82 -4.87 13.66 -5.87
N GLU A 83 -5.81 14.36 -5.24
CA GLU A 83 -5.67 14.83 -3.86
C GLU A 83 -5.47 13.65 -2.89
N LYS A 84 -6.27 12.58 -3.05
CA LYS A 84 -6.17 11.37 -2.23
C LYS A 84 -4.81 10.67 -2.38
N TYR A 85 -4.34 10.47 -3.62
CA TYR A 85 -3.09 9.77 -3.88
C TYR A 85 -1.86 10.61 -3.56
N ALA A 86 -1.92 11.93 -3.71
CA ALA A 86 -0.86 12.84 -3.27
C ALA A 86 -0.64 12.74 -1.75
N GLY A 87 -1.72 12.74 -0.96
CA GLY A 87 -1.62 12.56 0.50
C GLY A 87 -1.07 11.18 0.90
N ALA A 88 -1.44 10.13 0.18
CA ALA A 88 -0.90 8.80 0.41
C ALA A 88 0.60 8.70 0.07
N LEU A 89 1.04 9.33 -1.04
CA LEU A 89 2.45 9.39 -1.41
C LEU A 89 3.27 10.16 -0.38
N GLU A 90 2.75 11.26 0.17
CA GLU A 90 3.43 12.01 1.22
C GLU A 90 3.67 11.14 2.45
N ARG A 91 2.65 10.39 2.91
CA ARG A 91 2.78 9.43 4.01
C ARG A 91 3.79 8.33 3.73
N LEU A 92 3.77 7.76 2.52
CA LEU A 92 4.72 6.72 2.11
C LEU A 92 6.15 7.25 1.97
N ASN A 93 6.33 8.54 1.69
CA ASN A 93 7.64 9.15 1.53
C ASN A 93 8.22 9.62 2.87
N GLN A 94 7.38 9.88 3.87
CA GLN A 94 7.86 10.12 5.23
C GLN A 94 8.46 8.81 5.80
N PRO A 95 9.67 8.87 6.38
CA PRO A 95 10.14 7.76 7.20
C PRO A 95 9.21 7.71 8.40
N MET A 96 8.32 6.71 8.45
CA MET A 96 7.57 6.41 9.65
C MET A 96 8.57 6.34 10.81
N PRO A 97 8.34 7.06 11.92
CA PRO A 97 9.18 6.86 13.09
C PRO A 97 9.08 5.38 13.42
N SER A 98 10.22 4.69 13.36
CA SER A 98 10.33 3.28 13.71
C SER A 98 9.49 3.02 14.95
N ALA A 99 8.67 1.95 14.94
CA ALA A 99 7.87 1.50 16.08
C ALA A 99 8.70 1.16 17.35
N ALA A 100 9.97 1.55 17.39
CA ALA A 100 10.90 1.48 18.51
C ALA A 100 10.69 2.55 19.61
N MET A 101 9.60 3.33 19.60
CA MET A 101 9.33 4.40 20.60
C MET A 101 8.04 4.20 21.42
N LEU A 102 7.54 2.96 21.55
CA LEU A 102 6.50 2.62 22.55
C LEU A 102 6.99 1.62 23.60
N GLY A 103 8.29 1.68 23.91
CA GLY A 103 8.79 1.15 25.17
C GLY A 103 9.46 2.29 25.90
N GLN A 104 8.77 2.95 26.84
CA GLN A 104 9.20 3.35 28.19
C GLN A 104 8.05 4.10 28.88
N SER A 105 7.96 3.92 30.20
CA SER A 105 7.05 4.58 31.17
C SER A 105 5.65 3.94 31.32
N GLN A 106 5.23 3.42 32.48
CA GLN A 106 5.75 3.57 33.84
C GLN A 106 5.15 2.45 34.71
N GLY A 107 6.00 1.79 35.49
CA GLY A 107 5.58 1.16 36.73
C GLY A 107 5.79 2.16 37.85
N GLU A 108 4.73 2.42 38.60
CA GLU A 108 4.72 2.89 40.00
C GLU A 108 3.57 2.18 40.72
#